data_AF-A0AAW8WNY1-F1
#
_entry.id   AF-A0AAW8WNY1-F1
#
_cell.length_a   1.000
_cell.length_b   1.000
_cell.length_c   1.000
_cell.angle_alpha   90.00
_cell.angle_beta   90.00
_cell.angle_gamma   90.00
#
_symmetry.space_group_name_H-M   'P 1'
#
loop_
_entity.id
_entity.type
_entity.pdbx_description
1 polymer ?
#
loop_
_entity_poly.entity_id
_entity_poly.type
_entity_poly.pdbx_seq_one_letter_code
_entity_poly.pdbx_strand_id
1 'polypeptide(L)'
;MPEILKLVNFYYSKLHFYQTTAEKEKVYHVNPKRAQRLAHKATQKKAIGTKAQQALKKQFEQSKIAKKKVKKDRKCEEQERRFLQKQVKRREKHRGH
;
A
#
# COMPACT_ATOMS: atom_id res chain seq x y z
N MET A 1 -13.58 45.89 -13.84
CA MET A 1 -13.58 45.10 -12.59
C MET A 1 -14.61 43.95 -12.57
N PRO A 2 -14.84 43.17 -13.65
CA PRO A 2 -15.83 42.10 -13.65
C PRO A 2 -15.39 40.87 -12.83
N GLU A 3 -14.08 40.58 -12.80
CA GLU A 3 -13.53 39.41 -12.09
C GLU A 3 -13.65 39.52 -10.57
N ILE A 4 -13.47 40.73 -10.01
CA ILE A 4 -13.61 40.97 -8.57
C ILE A 4 -15.06 40.78 -8.14
N LEU A 5 -16.00 41.34 -8.92
CA LEU A 5 -17.44 41.17 -8.67
C LEU A 5 -17.86 39.70 -8.75
N LYS A 6 -17.31 38.94 -9.70
CA LYS A 6 -17.55 37.50 -9.83
C LYS A 6 -16.98 36.72 -8.63
N LEU A 7 -15.77 37.07 -8.18
CA LEU A 7 -15.15 36.47 -6.99
C LEU A 7 -16.02 36.71 -5.75
N VAL A 8 -16.44 37.96 -5.52
CA VAL A 8 -17.24 38.36 -4.35
C VAL A 8 -18.63 37.71 -4.38
N ASN A 9 -19.31 37.71 -5.52
CA ASN A 9 -20.68 37.21 -5.60
C ASN A 9 -20.79 35.68 -5.60
N PHE A 10 -19.83 34.96 -6.22
CA PHE A 10 -19.97 33.52 -6.44
C PHE A 10 -19.00 32.64 -5.65
N TYR A 11 -17.86 33.19 -5.22
CA TYR A 11 -16.75 32.39 -4.70
C TYR A 11 -16.26 32.81 -3.32
N TYR A 12 -16.77 33.93 -2.77
CA TYR A 12 -16.36 34.44 -1.46
C TYR A 12 -16.54 33.42 -0.32
N SER A 13 -17.65 32.68 -0.32
CA SER A 13 -17.94 31.64 0.68
C SER A 13 -17.01 30.41 0.61
N LYS A 14 -16.29 30.22 -0.51
CA LYS A 14 -15.35 29.11 -0.71
C LYS A 14 -13.91 29.52 -0.44
N LEU A 15 -13.66 30.81 -0.21
CA LEU A 15 -12.34 31.34 0.07
C LEU A 15 -11.99 31.07 1.53
N HIS A 16 -11.03 30.18 1.73
CA HIS A 16 -10.52 29.88 3.07
C HIS A 16 -9.29 30.79 3.29
N PHE A 17 -9.41 31.74 4.21
CA PHE A 17 -8.34 32.70 4.55
C PHE A 17 -7.28 32.12 5.49
N TYR A 18 -7.39 30.84 5.83
CA TYR A 18 -6.45 30.12 6.68
C TYR A 18 -5.95 28.89 5.93
N GLN A 19 -4.69 28.53 6.19
CA GLN A 19 -4.17 27.25 5.76
C GLN A 19 -4.71 26.18 6.72
N THR A 20 -5.61 25.32 6.24
CA THR A 20 -6.06 24.14 6.99
C THR A 20 -4.91 23.13 7.06
N THR A 21 -3.94 23.36 7.94
CA THR A 21 -2.86 22.39 8.23
C THR A 21 -3.37 21.22 9.09
N ALA A 22 -4.61 21.30 9.56
CA ALA A 22 -5.27 20.24 10.29
C ALA A 22 -5.77 19.14 9.33
N GLU A 23 -4.84 18.43 8.69
CA GLU A 23 -5.08 17.00 8.51
C GLU A 23 -5.32 16.46 9.93
N LYS A 24 -6.59 16.20 10.26
CA LYS A 24 -6.93 15.51 11.50
C LYS A 24 -6.27 14.14 11.40
N GLU A 25 -5.07 14.00 11.95
CA GLU A 25 -4.47 12.70 12.15
C GLU A 25 -5.51 11.86 12.87
N LYS A 26 -6.00 10.82 12.21
CA LYS A 26 -6.93 9.89 12.84
C LYS A 26 -6.12 9.18 13.93
N VAL A 27 -6.18 9.70 15.15
CA VAL A 27 -5.55 9.09 16.31
C VAL A 27 -6.36 7.86 16.65
N TYR A 28 -5.96 6.72 16.10
CA TYR A 28 -6.48 5.44 16.51
C TYR A 28 -6.00 5.14 17.93
N HIS A 29 -6.86 4.53 18.74
CA HIS A 29 -6.44 4.02 20.04
C HIS A 29 -5.34 2.97 19.85
N VAL A 30 -4.13 3.28 20.30
CA VAL A 30 -3.00 2.35 20.32
C VAL A 30 -2.81 1.88 21.75
N ASN A 31 -2.71 0.57 21.95
CA ASN A 31 -2.40 -0.01 23.26
C ASN A 31 -1.17 0.71 23.86
N PRO A 32 -1.22 1.15 25.14
CA PRO A 32 -0.15 1.95 25.76
C PRO A 32 1.22 1.27 25.69
N LYS A 33 1.28 -0.07 25.78
CA LYS A 33 2.54 -0.85 25.63
C LYS A 33 3.10 -0.79 24.21
N ARG A 34 2.24 -0.60 23.19
CA ARG A 34 2.68 -0.40 21.80
C ARG A 34 3.14 1.04 21.58
N ALA A 35 2.45 2.03 22.15
CA ALA A 35 2.86 3.43 22.09
C ALA A 35 4.26 3.64 22.72
N GLN A 36 4.50 3.09 23.92
CA GLN A 36 5.80 3.15 24.59
C GLN A 36 6.93 2.53 23.74
N ARG A 37 6.68 1.37 23.12
CA ARG A 37 7.66 0.70 22.25
C ARG A 37 7.98 1.50 21.00
N LEU A 38 6.99 2.15 20.40
CA LEU A 38 7.19 3.01 19.24
C LEU A 38 8.01 4.25 19.61
N ALA A 39 7.68 4.90 20.72
CA ALA A 39 8.43 6.05 21.22
C ALA A 39 9.91 5.67 21.46
N HIS A 40 10.15 4.56 22.16
CA HIS A 40 11.50 4.05 22.39
C HIS A 40 12.25 3.70 21.11
N LYS A 41 11.57 3.07 20.13
CA LYS A 41 12.18 2.74 18.83
C LYS A 41 12.53 3.99 18.01
N ALA A 42 11.76 5.06 18.14
CA ALA A 42 12.01 6.32 17.45
C ALA A 42 13.18 7.10 18.06
N THR A 43 13.32 7.08 19.39
CA THR A 43 14.37 7.81 20.11
C THR A 43 15.68 7.03 20.22
N GLN A 44 15.65 5.69 20.12
CA GLN A 44 16.85 4.87 20.15
C GLN A 44 17.76 5.18 18.95
N LYS A 45 19.00 5.58 19.26
CA LYS A 45 20.08 5.62 18.27
C LYS A 45 20.21 4.22 17.66
N LYS A 46 20.21 4.16 16.34
CA LYS A 46 20.28 2.91 15.59
C LYS A 46 21.64 2.26 15.83
N ALA A 47 21.75 1.44 16.88
CA ALA A 47 22.95 0.65 17.13
C ALA A 47 23.15 -0.28 15.92
N ILE A 48 24.35 -0.24 15.35
CA ILE A 48 24.73 -1.11 14.25
C ILE A 48 24.74 -2.53 14.83
N GLY A 49 23.75 -3.35 14.46
CA GLY A 49 23.72 -4.77 14.84
C GLY A 49 24.99 -5.47 14.37
N THR A 50 25.31 -6.61 14.98
CA THR A 50 26.55 -7.34 14.66
C THR A 50 26.60 -7.70 13.16
N LYS A 51 27.80 -7.79 12.58
CA LYS A 51 27.97 -8.12 11.15
C LYS A 51 27.20 -9.40 10.76
N ALA A 52 27.17 -10.39 11.65
CA ALA A 52 26.41 -11.62 11.49
C ALA A 52 24.89 -11.37 11.41
N GLN A 53 24.33 -10.56 12.30
CA GLN A 53 22.90 -10.21 12.27
C GLN A 53 22.51 -9.50 10.97
N GLN A 54 23.38 -8.63 10.46
CA GLN A 54 23.14 -7.95 9.19
C GLN A 54 23.17 -8.92 8.00
N ALA A 55 24.14 -9.84 7.97
CA ALA A 55 24.25 -10.85 6.93
C ALA A 55 23.01 -11.75 6.88
N LEU A 56 22.56 -12.25 8.04
CA LEU A 56 21.34 -13.06 8.14
C LEU A 56 20.12 -12.28 7.65
N LYS A 57 19.98 -11.01 8.04
CA LYS A 57 18.86 -10.17 7.60
C LYS A 57 18.84 -10.00 6.07
N LYS A 58 20.00 -9.75 5.45
CA LYS A 58 20.13 -9.66 3.99
C LYS A 58 19.73 -10.97 3.31
N GLN A 59 20.18 -12.12 3.83
CA GLN A 59 19.81 -13.44 3.30
C GLN A 59 18.31 -13.70 3.38
N PHE A 60 17.67 -13.35 4.51
CA PHE A 60 16.22 -13.48 4.66
C PHE A 60 15.45 -12.60 3.69
N GLU A 61 15.88 -11.35 3.49
CA GLU A 61 15.25 -10.42 2.54
C GLU A 61 15.34 -10.94 1.10
N GLN A 62 16.51 -11.42 0.68
CA GLN A 62 16.71 -12.05 -0.63
C GLN A 62 15.80 -13.29 -0.80
N SER A 63 15.79 -14.18 0.19
CA SER A 63 14.96 -15.39 0.19
C SER A 63 13.47 -15.07 0.10
N LYS A 64 13.03 -14.00 0.79
CA LYS A 64 11.64 -13.54 0.76
C LYS A 64 11.25 -13.04 -0.63
N ILE A 65 12.12 -12.34 -1.33
CA ILE A 65 11.88 -11.87 -2.70
C ILE A 65 11.78 -13.05 -3.65
N ALA A 66 12.73 -13.99 -3.58
CA ALA A 66 12.73 -15.20 -4.41
C ALA A 66 11.43 -16.01 -4.23
N LYS A 67 11.02 -16.27 -2.98
CA LYS A 67 9.75 -16.97 -2.69
C LYS A 67 8.53 -16.25 -3.23
N LYS A 68 8.49 -14.91 -3.15
CA LYS A 68 7.39 -14.11 -3.71
C LYS A 68 7.33 -14.22 -5.23
N LYS A 69 8.48 -14.20 -5.92
CA LYS A 69 8.57 -14.35 -7.37
C LYS A 69 8.01 -15.71 -7.80
N VAL A 70 8.54 -16.81 -7.25
CA VAL A 70 8.06 -18.18 -7.54
C VAL A 70 6.56 -18.32 -7.28
N LYS A 71 6.05 -17.79 -6.17
CA LYS A 71 4.62 -17.84 -5.86
C LYS A 71 3.77 -17.07 -6.87
N LYS A 72 4.28 -15.93 -7.37
CA LYS A 72 3.59 -15.13 -8.39
C LYS A 72 3.56 -15.89 -9.71
N ASP A 73 4.70 -16.43 -10.13
CA ASP A 73 4.83 -17.15 -11.41
C ASP A 73 3.90 -18.37 -11.44
N ARG A 74 3.93 -19.21 -10.39
CA ARG A 74 3.02 -20.36 -10.24
C ARG A 74 1.53 -19.96 -10.30
N LYS A 75 1.18 -18.82 -9.70
CA LYS A 75 -0.20 -18.31 -9.72
C LYS A 75 -0.60 -17.86 -11.12
N CYS A 76 0.30 -17.21 -11.86
CA CYS A 76 0.07 -16.82 -13.25
C CYS A 76 -0.13 -18.05 -14.15
N GLU A 77 0.76 -19.05 -14.07
CA GLU A 77 0.64 -20.30 -14.81
C GLU A 77 -0.69 -21.02 -14.53
N GLU A 78 -1.09 -21.07 -13.26
CA GLU A 78 -2.36 -21.70 -12.89
C GLU A 78 -3.57 -20.93 -13.43
N GLN A 79 -3.52 -19.59 -13.45
CA GLN A 79 -4.55 -18.74 -14.02
C GLN A 79 -4.69 -18.95 -15.53
N GLU A 80 -3.57 -19.00 -16.26
CA GLU A 80 -3.54 -19.28 -17.69
C GLU A 80 -4.13 -20.66 -18.00
N ARG A 81 -3.72 -21.68 -17.25
CA ARG A 81 -4.27 -23.04 -17.40
C ARG A 81 -5.78 -23.06 -17.21
N ARG A 82 -6.29 -22.41 -16.15
CA ARG A 82 -7.73 -22.32 -15.87
C ARG A 82 -8.47 -21.55 -16.97
N PHE A 83 -7.86 -20.50 -17.51
CA PHE A 83 -8.42 -19.71 -18.60
C PHE A 83 -8.55 -20.55 -19.88
N LEU A 84 -7.51 -21.28 -20.28
CA LEU A 84 -7.54 -22.16 -21.44
C LEU A 84 -8.61 -23.25 -21.31
N GLN A 85 -8.71 -23.89 -20.15
CA GLN A 85 -9.78 -24.85 -19.86
C GLN A 85 -11.18 -24.24 -20.00
N LYS A 86 -11.36 -23.00 -19.52
CA LYS A 86 -12.63 -22.27 -19.66
C LYS A 86 -12.95 -21.96 -21.13
N GLN A 87 -11.94 -21.61 -21.94
CA GLN A 87 -12.10 -21.38 -23.38
C GLN A 87 -12.50 -22.64 -24.13
N VAL A 88 -11.88 -23.79 -23.83
CA VAL A 88 -12.25 -25.09 -24.41
C VAL A 88 -13.70 -25.44 -24.06
N LYS A 89 -14.05 -25.39 -22.77
CA LYS A 89 -15.44 -25.66 -22.32
C LYS A 89 -16.46 -24.72 -22.97
N ARG A 90 -16.11 -23.46 -23.17
CA ARG A 90 -16.99 -22.48 -23.86
C ARG A 90 -17.20 -22.87 -25.33
N ARG A 91 -16.14 -23.27 -26.02
CA ARG A 91 -16.21 -23.74 -27.43
C ARG A 91 -17.03 -25.02 -27.55
N GLU A 92 -16.82 -25.99 -26.66
CA GLU A 92 -17.60 -27.24 -26.65
C GLU A 92 -19.09 -26.98 -26.42
N LYS A 93 -19.44 -26.12 -25.45
CA LYS A 93 -20.85 -25.71 -25.22
C LYS A 93 -21.50 -25.06 -26.44
N HIS A 94 -20.75 -24.30 -27.25
CA HIS A 94 -21.27 -23.69 -28.47
C HIS A 94 -21.35 -24.65 -29.66
N ARG A 95 -20.68 -25.79 -29.62
CA ARG A 95 -20.68 -26.77 -30.73
C ARG A 95 -21.90 -27.68 -30.74
N GLY A 96 -22.83 -27.55 -29.80
CA GLY A 96 -24.11 -28.25 -29.83
C GLY A 96 -23.95 -29.77 -29.74
N HIS A 97 -23.72 -30.26 -28.52
CA HIS A 97 -24.17 -31.59 -28.12
C HIS A 97 -25.39 -31.42 -27.22
#